data_AF-A0A538RCG5-F1
#
_entry.id   AF-A0A538RCG5-F1
#
_cell.length_a   1.000
_cell.length_b   1.000
_cell.length_c   1.000
_cell.angle_alpha   90.00
_cell.angle_beta   90.00
_cell.angle_gamma   90.00
#
_symmetry.space_group_name_H-M   'P 1'
#
loop_
_entity.id
_entity.type
_entity.pdbx_description
1 polymer ?
#
loop_
_entity_poly.entity_id
_entity_poly.type
_entity_poly.pdbx_seq_one_letter_code
_entity_poly.pdbx_strand_id
1 'polypeptide(L)'
;MRDPRDATLDRALPMLDRIVGEACEREGVTCALEHYWHVPYTPFHREVVETIEKAARATGAGYRRILSGAGHDAQYMAAIAPTGMIFVPSRDGRSHCEEEFTPMDDIEHGANTLLAAALELAETS
;
A
#
# COMPACT_ATOMS: atom_id res chain seq x y z
N MET A 1 9.27 7.67 -6.66
CA MET A 1 8.63 8.61 -5.70
C MET A 1 7.24 8.08 -5.34
N ARG A 2 6.69 8.39 -4.17
CA ARG A 2 5.35 7.94 -3.73
C ARG A 2 4.64 9.05 -2.96
N ASP A 3 3.37 9.31 -3.26
CA ASP A 3 2.47 10.20 -2.51
C ASP A 3 1.04 9.72 -2.82
N PRO A 4 0.11 9.75 -1.86
CA PRO A 4 -1.29 9.38 -2.12
C PRO A 4 -2.05 10.38 -3.00
N ARG A 5 -1.42 11.49 -3.41
CA ARG A 5 -1.98 12.50 -4.31
C ARG A 5 -1.14 12.57 -5.57
N ASP A 6 -1.73 12.15 -6.69
CA ASP A 6 -1.09 12.19 -8.01
C ASP A 6 -0.58 13.60 -8.35
N ALA A 7 -1.35 14.65 -8.00
CA ALA A 7 -0.95 16.05 -8.20
C ALA A 7 0.38 16.43 -7.51
N THR A 8 0.78 15.75 -6.43
CA THR A 8 2.09 15.97 -5.81
C THR A 8 3.19 15.36 -6.68
N LEU A 9 2.96 14.17 -7.22
CA LEU A 9 3.90 13.48 -8.12
C LEU A 9 4.06 14.25 -9.43
N ASP A 10 2.95 14.75 -10.00
CA ASP A 10 2.93 15.58 -11.22
C ASP A 10 3.82 16.82 -11.11
N ARG A 11 3.92 17.40 -9.91
CA ARG A 11 4.80 18.55 -9.64
C ARG A 11 6.25 18.13 -9.40
N ALA A 12 6.46 17.03 -8.70
CA ALA A 12 7.79 16.64 -8.24
C ALA A 12 8.62 15.89 -9.30
N LEU A 13 8.00 15.21 -10.27
CA LEU A 13 8.73 14.55 -11.37
C LEU A 13 9.48 15.56 -12.26
N PRO A 14 8.86 16.63 -12.78
CA PRO A 14 9.61 17.65 -13.54
C PRO A 14 10.70 18.34 -12.73
N MET A 15 10.51 18.47 -11.41
CA MET A 15 11.55 19.01 -10.52
C MET A 15 12.75 18.08 -10.43
N LEU A 16 12.53 16.76 -10.32
CA LEU A 16 13.60 15.76 -10.35
C LEU A 16 14.37 15.83 -11.67
N ASP A 17 13.66 15.84 -12.80
CA ASP A 17 14.27 15.87 -14.14
C ASP A 17 15.18 17.10 -14.30
N ARG A 18 14.70 18.27 -13.86
CA ARG A 18 15.48 19.51 -13.85
C ARG A 18 16.73 19.40 -12.97
N ILE A 19 16.59 18.91 -11.73
CA ILE A 19 17.71 18.80 -10.78
C ILE A 19 18.79 17.85 -11.33
N VAL A 20 18.38 16.73 -11.94
CA VAL A 20 19.34 15.78 -12.51
C VAL A 20 20.02 16.36 -13.75
N GLY A 21 19.29 17.07 -14.61
CA GLY A 21 19.86 17.79 -15.74
C GLY A 21 20.92 18.82 -15.31
N GLU A 22 20.57 19.69 -14.35
CA GLU A 22 21.49 20.70 -13.78
C GLU A 22 22.73 20.06 -13.14
N ALA A 23 22.58 18.89 -12.51
CA ALA A 23 23.72 18.15 -11.97
C ALA A 23 24.63 17.61 -13.07
N CYS A 24 24.07 17.05 -14.14
CA CYS A 24 24.85 16.49 -15.24
C CYS A 24 25.63 17.56 -16.00
N GLU A 25 25.01 18.73 -16.24
CA GLU A 25 25.70 19.90 -16.82
C GLU A 25 26.88 20.36 -15.97
N ARG A 26 26.68 20.46 -14.64
CA ARG A 26 27.72 20.89 -13.71
C ARG A 26 28.90 19.91 -13.66
N GLU A 27 28.63 18.60 -13.68
CA GLU A 27 29.67 17.57 -13.61
C GLU A 27 30.24 17.19 -15.00
N GLY A 28 29.70 17.75 -16.09
CA GLY A 28 30.17 17.48 -17.46
C GLY A 28 29.87 16.07 -17.96
N VAL A 29 28.79 15.44 -17.47
CA VAL A 29 28.37 14.09 -17.85
C VAL A 29 27.06 14.10 -18.63
N THR A 30 26.78 13.04 -19.38
CA THR A 30 25.48 12.85 -20.05
C THR A 30 24.58 11.94 -19.21
N CYS A 31 23.26 12.20 -19.24
CA CYS A 31 22.27 11.36 -18.59
C CYS A 31 21.11 11.02 -19.52
N ALA A 32 20.51 9.85 -19.31
CA ALA A 32 19.20 9.48 -19.84
C ALA A 32 18.32 9.09 -18.64
N LEU A 33 17.16 9.74 -18.51
CA LEU A 33 16.19 9.47 -17.45
C LEU A 33 14.95 8.83 -18.07
N GLU A 34 14.52 7.71 -17.51
CA GLU A 34 13.31 7.01 -17.91
C GLU A 34 12.45 6.74 -16.67
N HIS A 35 11.21 7.26 -16.69
CA HIS A 35 10.21 7.00 -15.66
C HIS A 35 9.43 5.73 -15.99
N TYR A 36 10.07 4.57 -15.85
CA TYR A 36 9.56 3.29 -16.37
C TYR A 36 8.40 2.67 -15.57
N TRP A 37 8.14 3.14 -14.35
CA TRP A 37 7.11 2.58 -13.49
C TRP A 37 6.27 3.66 -12.82
N HIS A 38 4.97 3.62 -13.12
CA HIS A 38 3.96 4.51 -12.54
C HIS A 38 2.73 3.68 -12.18
N VAL A 39 2.26 3.85 -10.95
CA VAL A 39 1.00 3.26 -10.46
C VAL A 39 0.19 4.42 -9.87
N PRO A 40 -1.02 4.69 -10.40
CA PRO A 40 -1.87 5.75 -9.87
C PRO A 40 -2.36 5.41 -8.46
N TYR A 41 -2.89 6.40 -7.74
CA TYR A 41 -3.58 6.14 -6.49
C TYR A 41 -4.74 5.15 -6.68
N THR A 42 -4.68 4.01 -6.00
CA THR A 42 -5.68 2.93 -6.10
C THR A 42 -6.54 2.86 -4.83
N PRO A 43 -7.77 3.41 -4.83
CA PRO A 43 -8.71 3.17 -3.75
C PRO A 43 -9.22 1.71 -3.81
N PHE A 44 -9.26 1.04 -2.65
CA PHE A 44 -9.84 -0.29 -2.54
C PHE A 44 -11.37 -0.27 -2.52
N HIS A 45 -11.98 -1.40 -2.87
CA HIS A 45 -13.43 -1.52 -3.00
C HIS A 45 -14.10 -1.29 -1.65
N ARG A 46 -15.04 -0.33 -1.62
CA ARG A 46 -15.66 0.14 -0.38
C ARG A 46 -16.29 -0.99 0.43
N GLU A 47 -17.07 -1.85 -0.21
CA GLU A 47 -17.77 -2.95 0.48
C GLU A 47 -16.77 -3.97 1.06
N VAL A 48 -15.67 -4.26 0.34
CA VAL A 48 -14.64 -5.18 0.85
C VAL A 48 -13.97 -4.60 2.09
N VAL A 49 -13.65 -3.30 2.06
CA VAL A 49 -13.08 -2.60 3.21
C VAL A 49 -14.06 -2.58 4.40
N GLU A 50 -15.34 -2.30 4.15
CA GLU A 50 -16.38 -2.32 5.20
C GLU A 50 -16.57 -3.72 5.80
N THR A 51 -16.53 -4.78 4.99
CA THR A 51 -16.58 -6.17 5.49
C THR A 51 -15.36 -6.53 6.33
N ILE A 52 -14.16 -6.11 5.91
CA ILE A 52 -12.94 -6.29 6.70
C ILE A 52 -13.06 -5.60 8.07
N GLU A 53 -13.59 -4.37 8.11
CA GLU A 53 -13.79 -3.66 9.39
C GLU A 53 -14.81 -4.34 10.30
N LYS A 54 -15.88 -4.87 9.72
CA LYS A 54 -16.87 -5.65 10.46
C LYS A 54 -16.24 -6.92 11.04
N ALA A 55 -15.43 -7.63 10.24
CA ALA A 55 -14.69 -8.82 10.67
C ALA A 55 -13.68 -8.52 11.79
N ALA A 56 -12.93 -7.43 11.69
CA ALA A 56 -12.00 -7.00 12.74
C ALA A 56 -12.73 -6.72 14.06
N ARG A 57 -13.89 -6.04 13.98
CA ARG A 57 -14.73 -5.80 15.15
C ARG A 57 -15.28 -7.09 15.76
N ALA A 58 -15.74 -8.02 14.93
CA ALA A 58 -16.34 -9.29 15.39
C ALA A 58 -15.31 -10.20 16.07
N THR A 59 -14.04 -10.15 15.64
CA THR A 59 -12.93 -10.90 16.23
C THR A 59 -12.32 -10.21 17.45
N GLY A 60 -12.78 -9.01 17.80
CA GLY A 60 -12.28 -8.25 18.96
C GLY A 60 -10.97 -7.49 18.71
N ALA A 61 -10.49 -7.43 17.46
CA ALA A 61 -9.27 -6.72 17.11
C ALA A 61 -9.45 -5.20 17.18
N GLY A 62 -8.47 -4.50 17.77
CA GLY A 62 -8.36 -3.05 17.64
C GLY A 62 -7.97 -2.68 16.21
N TYR A 63 -8.67 -1.71 15.59
CA TYR A 63 -8.44 -1.40 14.18
C TYR A 63 -8.57 0.10 13.87
N ARG A 64 -8.00 0.50 12.73
CA ARG A 64 -8.16 1.82 12.10
C ARG A 64 -8.01 1.70 10.59
N ARG A 65 -8.60 2.64 9.84
CA ARG A 65 -8.28 2.81 8.42
C ARG A 65 -6.86 3.38 8.25
N ILE A 66 -6.18 2.92 7.20
CA ILE A 66 -4.86 3.40 6.82
C ILE A 66 -4.70 3.33 5.29
N LEU A 67 -3.83 4.18 4.75
CA LEU A 67 -3.36 4.10 3.37
C LEU A 67 -2.05 3.31 3.35
N SER A 68 -1.88 2.37 2.41
CA SER A 68 -0.59 1.71 2.23
C SER A 68 0.42 2.69 1.60
N GLY A 69 1.60 2.80 2.21
CA GLY A 69 2.75 3.50 1.61
C GLY A 69 3.61 2.61 0.71
N ALA A 70 3.33 1.31 0.69
CA ALA A 70 4.03 0.30 -0.11
C ALA A 70 3.19 -0.18 -1.28
N GLY A 71 3.88 -0.61 -2.34
CA GLY A 71 3.22 -1.29 -3.46
C GLY A 71 2.95 -2.75 -3.09
N HIS A 72 1.77 -3.26 -3.46
CA HIS A 72 1.38 -4.66 -3.26
C HIS A 72 0.62 -5.18 -4.47
N ASP A 73 0.65 -6.48 -4.70
CA ASP A 73 -0.08 -7.11 -5.80
C ASP A 73 -1.58 -6.79 -5.79
N ALA A 74 -2.16 -6.62 -4.59
CA ALA A 74 -3.55 -6.19 -4.40
C ALA A 74 -3.89 -4.89 -5.16
N GLN A 75 -2.93 -3.97 -5.35
CA GLN A 75 -3.17 -2.74 -6.14
C GLN A 75 -3.46 -3.05 -7.60
N TYR A 76 -2.83 -4.09 -8.17
CA TYR A 76 -3.12 -4.54 -9.52
C TYR A 76 -4.40 -5.38 -9.57
N MET A 77 -4.64 -6.21 -8.54
CA MET A 77 -5.88 -6.99 -8.43
C MET A 77 -7.13 -6.11 -8.35
N ALA A 78 -7.03 -4.91 -7.76
CA ALA A 78 -8.12 -3.94 -7.70
C ALA A 78 -8.63 -3.47 -9.08
N ALA A 79 -7.83 -3.63 -10.15
CA ALA A 79 -8.27 -3.34 -11.52
C ALA A 79 -9.13 -4.46 -12.13
N ILE A 80 -9.17 -5.64 -11.49
CA ILE A 80 -9.78 -6.87 -12.03
C ILE A 80 -10.97 -7.31 -11.17
N ALA A 81 -10.93 -7.09 -9.85
CA ALA A 81 -11.98 -7.50 -8.94
C ALA A 81 -12.10 -6.59 -7.71
N PRO A 82 -13.25 -6.57 -7.02
CA PRO A 82 -13.37 -5.98 -5.69
C PRO A 82 -12.27 -6.48 -4.75
N THR A 83 -11.40 -5.57 -4.31
CA THR A 83 -10.19 -5.92 -3.57
C THR A 83 -10.05 -5.02 -2.35
N GLY A 84 -9.47 -5.56 -1.27
CA GLY A 84 -9.09 -4.85 -0.04
C GLY A 84 -7.87 -5.50 0.61
N MET A 85 -7.33 -4.87 1.65
CA MET A 85 -6.14 -5.35 2.36
C MET A 85 -6.33 -5.27 3.87
N ILE A 86 -5.68 -6.18 4.59
CA ILE A 86 -5.56 -6.20 6.05
C ILE A 86 -4.10 -6.00 6.40
N PHE A 87 -3.82 -5.09 7.33
CA PHE A 87 -2.48 -4.83 7.87
C PHE A 87 -2.42 -5.28 9.32
N VAL A 88 -1.28 -5.86 9.70
CA VAL A 88 -0.91 -6.14 11.08
C VAL A 88 0.35 -5.33 11.43
N PRO A 89 0.51 -4.86 12.68
CA PRO A 89 1.65 -4.03 13.05
C PRO A 89 2.95 -4.82 13.11
N SER A 90 3.99 -4.30 12.47
CA SER A 90 5.37 -4.76 12.70
C SER A 90 6.05 -3.87 13.74
N ARG A 91 6.93 -4.46 14.55
CA ARG A 91 7.67 -3.80 15.62
C ARG A 91 8.43 -2.59 15.08
N ASP A 92 8.19 -1.44 15.70
CA ASP A 92 8.78 -0.15 15.33
C ASP A 92 8.55 0.26 13.86
N GLY A 93 7.53 -0.32 13.20
CA GLY A 93 7.23 -0.07 11.79
C GLY A 93 8.32 -0.54 10.82
N ARG A 94 9.21 -1.43 11.25
CA ARG A 94 10.34 -1.92 10.45
C ARG A 94 9.87 -2.87 9.37
N SER A 95 10.46 -2.73 8.18
CA SER A 95 10.33 -3.70 7.10
C SER A 95 11.55 -3.66 6.18
N HIS A 96 11.77 -4.71 5.38
CA HIS A 96 12.95 -4.88 4.51
C HIS A 96 14.27 -4.88 5.31
N CYS A 97 14.25 -5.43 6.52
CA CYS A 97 15.43 -5.66 7.35
C CYS A 97 15.28 -6.96 8.15
N GLU A 98 16.39 -7.53 8.60
CA GLU A 98 16.41 -8.82 9.29
C GLU A 98 15.63 -8.81 10.61
N GLU A 99 15.51 -7.66 11.26
CA GLU A 99 14.80 -7.49 12.53
C GLU A 99 13.33 -7.12 12.35
N GLU A 100 12.80 -7.18 11.12
CA GLU A 100 11.37 -7.13 10.85
C GLU A 100 10.68 -8.22 11.67
N PHE A 101 9.70 -7.84 12.49
CA PHE A 101 9.04 -8.75 13.40
C PHE A 101 7.61 -8.31 13.69
N THR A 102 6.68 -9.25 13.62
CA THR A 102 5.28 -9.07 13.99
C THR A 102 4.96 -10.08 15.11
N PRO A 103 4.46 -9.65 16.29
CA PRO A 103 4.05 -10.56 17.35
C PRO A 103 3.00 -11.57 16.88
N MET A 104 3.02 -12.79 17.45
CA MET A 104 2.07 -13.84 17.06
C MET A 104 0.61 -13.44 17.29
N ASP A 105 0.31 -12.73 18.37
CA ASP A 105 -1.04 -12.25 18.66
C ASP A 105 -1.55 -11.31 17.55
N ASP A 106 -0.68 -10.43 17.02
CA ASP A 106 -1.03 -9.55 15.91
C ASP A 106 -1.26 -10.33 14.60
N ILE A 107 -0.44 -11.35 14.35
CA ILE A 107 -0.62 -12.27 13.21
C ILE A 107 -1.95 -13.00 13.33
N GLU A 108 -2.27 -13.52 14.50
CA GLU A 108 -3.52 -14.23 14.77
C GLU A 108 -4.74 -13.33 14.56
N HIS A 109 -4.74 -12.10 15.09
CA HIS A 109 -5.81 -11.14 14.86
C HIS A 109 -6.00 -10.84 13.36
N GLY A 110 -4.90 -10.67 12.62
CA GLY A 110 -4.94 -10.45 11.17
C GLY A 110 -5.52 -11.65 10.41
N ALA A 111 -5.07 -12.86 10.74
CA ALA A 111 -5.54 -14.10 10.11
C ALA A 111 -7.02 -14.37 10.41
N ASN A 112 -7.45 -14.19 11.66
CA ASN A 112 -8.85 -14.37 12.05
C ASN A 112 -9.76 -13.32 11.38
N THR A 113 -9.30 -12.07 11.26
CA THR A 113 -10.00 -11.02 10.51
C THR A 113 -10.14 -11.39 9.04
N LEU A 114 -9.07 -11.88 8.41
CA LEU A 114 -9.09 -12.34 7.01
C LEU A 114 -10.08 -13.48 6.82
N LEU A 115 -10.05 -14.49 7.68
CA LEU A 115 -10.95 -15.63 7.62
C LEU A 115 -12.42 -15.19 7.70
N ALA A 116 -12.76 -14.38 8.71
CA ALA A 116 -14.14 -13.92 8.90
C ALA A 116 -14.62 -13.04 7.74
N ALA A 117 -13.78 -12.15 7.22
CA ALA A 117 -14.13 -11.31 6.07
C ALA A 117 -14.32 -12.14 4.79
N ALA A 118 -13.43 -13.10 4.54
CA ALA A 118 -13.49 -13.97 3.37
C ALA A 118 -14.75 -14.84 3.38
N LEU A 119 -15.14 -15.39 4.54
CA LEU A 119 -16.38 -16.15 4.68
C LEU A 119 -17.61 -15.29 4.37
N GLU A 120 -17.69 -14.09 4.93
CA GLU A 120 -18.83 -13.19 4.70
C GLU A 120 -18.95 -12.78 3.21
N LEU A 121 -17.83 -12.49 2.55
CA LEU A 121 -17.82 -12.17 1.12
C LEU A 121 -18.21 -13.36 0.26
N ALA A 122 -17.78 -14.58 0.63
CA ALA A 122 -18.09 -15.80 -0.11
C ALA A 122 -19.58 -16.18 -0.01
N GLU A 123 -20.23 -15.93 1.12
CA GLU A 123 -21.67 -16.20 1.31
C GLU A 123 -22.58 -15.19 0.61
N THR A 124 -22.05 -14.00 0.30
CA THR A 124 -22.80 -12.89 -0.32
C THR A 124 -22.58 -12.83 -1.85
N SER A 125 -21.72 -13.71 -2.40
CA SER A 125 -21.36 -13.79 -3.82
C SER A 125 -22.22 -14.76 -4.63
#